data_AF-A0A3N7HIL2-F1
#
_entry.id   AF-A0A3N7HIL2-F1
#
_cell.length_a   1.000
_cell.length_b   1.000
_cell.length_c   1.000
_cell.angle_alpha   90.00
_cell.angle_beta   90.00
_cell.angle_gamma   90.00
#
_symmetry.space_group_name_H-M   'P 1'
#
loop_
_entity.id
_entity.type
_entity.pdbx_description
1 polymer ?
#
loop_
_entity_poly.entity_id
_entity_poly.type
_entity_poly.pdbx_seq_one_letter_code
_entity_poly.pdbx_strand_id
1 'polypeptide(L)'
;MSGCASLLDPSPENWWRSAEIKQIVPASDVKSDVHTDCIEASAASAPTYVAIVFYRIGRSPYRQAFPIPSADAVHVGDTVTVNSVLCKLKVPTK
;
A
#
# COMPACT_ATOMS: atom_id res chain seq x y z
N MET A 1 -25.10 -18.51 26.68
CA MET A 1 -24.00 -19.22 26.02
C MET A 1 -23.68 -18.50 24.73
N SER A 2 -22.41 -18.14 24.64
CA SER A 2 -21.65 -17.44 23.60
C SER A 2 -22.33 -17.27 22.24
N GLY A 3 -22.76 -16.04 21.95
CA GLY A 3 -22.93 -15.57 20.59
C GLY A 3 -21.54 -15.45 19.97
N CYS A 4 -21.12 -16.47 19.21
CA CYS A 4 -20.07 -16.28 18.24
C CYS A 4 -20.63 -15.33 17.19
N ALA A 5 -20.39 -14.03 17.37
CA ALA A 5 -20.42 -13.11 16.26
C ALA A 5 -19.38 -13.65 15.26
N SER A 6 -19.86 -14.32 14.21
CA SER A 6 -19.07 -14.50 13.00
C SER A 6 -18.60 -13.11 12.63
N LEU A 7 -17.34 -12.82 12.96
CA LEU A 7 -16.64 -11.62 12.55
C LEU A 7 -16.85 -11.55 11.05
N LEU A 8 -17.71 -10.62 10.65
CA LEU A 8 -17.82 -10.14 9.29
C LEU A 8 -16.40 -9.81 8.88
N ASP A 9 -15.77 -10.72 8.12
CA ASP A 9 -14.49 -10.45 7.52
C ASP A 9 -14.72 -9.19 6.70
N PRO A 10 -14.16 -8.03 7.09
CA PRO A 10 -14.54 -6.79 6.45
C PRO A 10 -14.12 -6.95 5.01
N SER A 11 -15.09 -6.91 4.09
CA SER A 11 -14.84 -6.99 2.64
C SER A 11 -13.56 -6.22 2.33
N PRO A 12 -12.62 -6.76 1.54
CA PRO A 12 -11.37 -6.07 1.21
C PRO A 12 -11.60 -4.62 0.76
N GLU A 13 -12.78 -4.30 0.20
CA GLU A 13 -13.20 -2.95 -0.13
C GLU A 13 -13.28 -1.96 1.04
N ASN A 14 -13.41 -2.42 2.29
CA ASN A 14 -13.44 -1.58 3.51
C ASN A 14 -12.04 -1.30 4.09
N TRP A 15 -10.99 -1.87 3.49
CA TRP A 15 -9.61 -1.79 3.98
C TRP A 15 -8.79 -0.63 3.41
N TRP A 16 -9.45 0.35 2.78
CA TRP A 16 -8.77 1.57 2.35
C TRP A 16 -8.27 2.37 3.56
N ARG A 17 -7.01 2.82 3.50
CA ARG A 17 -6.35 3.61 4.53
C ARG A 17 -5.64 4.80 3.91
N SER A 18 -5.70 5.94 4.60
CA SER A 18 -4.87 7.09 4.25
C SER A 18 -3.41 6.77 4.61
N ALA A 19 -2.50 7.07 3.69
CA ALA A 19 -1.08 6.83 3.82
C ALA A 19 -0.30 7.99 3.22
N GLU A 20 0.87 8.27 3.75
CA GLU A 20 1.78 9.28 3.18
C GLU A 20 2.89 8.59 2.40
N ILE A 21 3.20 9.10 1.22
CA ILE A 21 4.34 8.66 0.42
C ILE A 21 5.61 9.23 1.05
N LYS A 22 6.46 8.34 1.56
CA LYS A 22 7.73 8.73 2.19
C LYS A 22 8.90 8.68 1.22
N GLN A 23 8.88 7.73 0.29
CA GLN A 23 9.97 7.54 -0.67
C GLN A 23 9.41 7.00 -1.98
N ILE A 24 10.08 7.34 -3.07
CA ILE A 24 9.86 6.77 -4.40
C ILE A 24 11.21 6.23 -4.84
N VAL A 25 11.28 4.95 -5.17
CA VAL A 25 12.53 4.26 -5.50
C VAL A 25 12.32 3.29 -6.64
N PRO A 26 13.38 2.92 -7.39
CA PRO A 26 13.35 1.75 -8.25
C PRO A 26 12.95 0.51 -7.44
N ALA A 27 12.20 -0.42 -8.07
CA ALA A 27 11.79 -1.65 -7.37
C ALA A 27 12.96 -2.51 -6.89
N SER A 28 14.11 -2.43 -7.57
CA SER A 28 15.37 -3.08 -7.18
C SER A 28 15.97 -2.54 -5.89
N ASP A 29 15.61 -1.32 -5.49
CA ASP A 29 16.26 -0.59 -4.41
C ASP A 29 15.42 -0.62 -3.13
N VAL A 30 14.34 -1.42 -3.12
CA VAL A 30 13.49 -1.62 -1.95
C VAL A 30 14.26 -2.39 -0.89
N LYS A 31 14.39 -1.77 0.28
CA LYS A 31 15.10 -2.34 1.42
C LYS A 31 14.30 -3.48 2.07
N SER A 32 15.00 -4.39 2.73
CA SER A 32 14.40 -5.56 3.40
C SER A 32 13.47 -5.24 4.58
N ASP A 33 13.47 -4.01 5.08
CA ASP A 33 12.56 -3.55 6.14
C ASP A 33 11.20 -3.05 5.59
N VAL A 34 11.00 -3.09 4.28
CA VAL A 34 9.76 -2.67 3.60
C VAL A 34 9.00 -3.91 3.13
N HIS A 35 7.70 -3.98 3.42
CA HIS A 35 6.86 -5.06 2.91
C HIS A 35 6.72 -4.98 1.37
N THR A 36 7.07 -6.05 0.68
CA THR A 36 7.10 -6.17 -0.80
C THR A 36 5.96 -6.98 -1.39
N ASP A 37 5.03 -7.48 -0.58
CA ASP A 37 3.92 -8.35 -1.01
C ASP A 37 3.14 -7.79 -2.21
N CYS A 38 2.99 -6.46 -2.30
CA CYS A 38 2.28 -5.81 -3.41
C CYS A 38 3.12 -5.58 -4.67
N ILE A 39 4.44 -5.67 -4.57
CA ILE A 39 5.32 -5.78 -5.74
C ILE A 39 5.16 -7.18 -6.33
N GLU A 40 5.18 -8.20 -5.48
CA GLU A 40 5.12 -9.61 -5.87
C GLU A 40 3.73 -10.01 -6.41
N ALA A 41 2.66 -9.46 -5.85
CA ALA A 41 1.29 -9.68 -6.32
C ALA A 41 0.93 -8.91 -7.60
N SER A 42 1.80 -8.02 -8.08
CA SER A 42 1.56 -7.25 -9.30
C SER A 42 1.61 -8.17 -10.52
N ALA A 43 0.48 -8.29 -11.23
CA ALA A 43 0.41 -9.02 -12.49
C ALA A 43 1.11 -8.31 -13.66
N ALA A 44 1.55 -7.06 -13.46
CA ALA A 44 2.33 -6.33 -14.45
C ALA A 44 3.77 -6.87 -14.48
N SER A 45 4.39 -6.89 -15.66
CA SER A 45 5.85 -7.04 -15.82
C SER A 45 6.57 -6.21 -14.76
N ALA A 46 7.56 -6.81 -14.10
CA ALA A 46 8.21 -6.29 -12.88
C ALA A 46 8.22 -4.74 -12.82
N PRO A 47 7.54 -4.13 -11.83
CA PRO A 47 7.37 -2.69 -11.79
C PRO A 47 8.74 -2.01 -11.75
N THR A 48 8.92 -0.95 -12.54
CA THR A 48 10.18 -0.20 -12.55
C THR A 48 10.34 0.64 -11.29
N TYR A 49 9.25 1.25 -10.83
CA TYR A 49 9.23 2.13 -9.66
C TYR A 49 8.16 1.71 -8.65
N VAL A 50 8.43 2.00 -7.39
CA VAL A 50 7.50 1.80 -6.29
C VAL A 50 7.43 3.04 -5.41
N ALA A 51 6.24 3.29 -4.86
CA ALA A 51 6.03 4.23 -3.78
C ALA A 51 6.07 3.49 -2.44
N ILE A 52 6.96 3.91 -1.55
CA ILE A 52 7.01 3.42 -0.17
C ILE A 52 6.10 4.31 0.67
N VAL A 53 5.02 3.73 1.16
CA VAL A 53 4.04 4.42 1.99
C VAL A 53 4.18 4.03 3.45
N PHE A 54 3.84 4.98 4.33
CA PHE A 54 3.73 4.74 5.76
C PHE A 54 2.28 4.92 6.18
N TYR A 55 1.72 3.91 6.84
CA TYR A 55 0.37 3.95 7.38
C TYR A 55 0.28 3.15 8.69
N ARG A 56 -0.89 3.14 9.32
CA ARG A 56 -1.13 2.40 10.55
C ARG A 56 -2.33 1.46 10.39
N ILE A 57 -2.21 0.26 10.95
CA ILE A 57 -3.35 -0.65 11.17
C ILE A 57 -3.52 -0.76 12.68
N GLY A 58 -4.60 -0.18 13.20
CA GLY A 58 -4.74 0.03 14.65
C GLY A 58 -3.61 0.90 15.19
N ARG A 59 -2.84 0.38 16.13
CA ARG A 59 -1.68 1.08 16.74
C ARG A 59 -0.34 0.73 16.08
N SER A 60 -0.31 -0.26 15.20
CA SER A 60 0.92 -0.77 14.61
C SER A 60 1.28 0.04 13.35
N PRO A 61 2.51 0.58 13.24
CA PRO A 61 2.98 1.22 12.02
C PRO A 61 3.31 0.17 10.96
N TYR A 62 3.04 0.50 9.70
CA TYR A 62 3.34 -0.32 8.55
C TYR A 62 4.08 0.50 7.51
N ARG A 63 5.06 -0.16 6.87
CA ARG A 63 5.85 0.37 5.77
C ARG A 63 5.77 -0.60 4.61
N GLN A 64 5.15 -0.18 3.51
CA GLN A 64 4.86 -1.07 2.38
C GLN A 64 5.15 -0.39 1.06
N ALA A 65 5.65 -1.16 0.10
CA ALA A 65 5.88 -0.71 -1.26
C ALA A 65 4.67 -1.02 -2.14
N PHE A 66 4.21 -0.03 -2.91
CA PHE A 66 3.16 -0.17 -3.93
C PHE A 66 3.74 0.15 -5.30
N PRO A 67 3.46 -0.65 -6.33
CA PRO A 67 3.88 -0.35 -7.70
C PRO A 67 3.22 0.94 -8.20
N ILE A 68 3.99 1.77 -8.89
CA ILE A 68 3.51 2.98 -9.56
C ILE A 68 3.95 2.98 -11.03
N PRO A 69 3.19 3.60 -11.94
CA PRO A 69 3.48 3.52 -13.37
C PRO A 69 4.76 4.29 -13.79
N SER A 70 5.10 5.36 -13.06
CA SER A 70 6.33 6.13 -13.24
C SER A 70 6.68 6.87 -11.96
N ALA A 71 7.91 7.37 -11.84
CA ALA A 71 8.38 8.14 -10.69
C ALA A 71 7.59 9.45 -10.47
N ASP A 72 7.01 10.02 -11.54
CA ASP A 72 6.26 11.28 -11.50
C ASP A 72 4.75 11.08 -11.23
N ALA A 73 4.28 9.83 -11.15
CA ALA A 73 2.86 9.53 -10.93
C ALA A 73 2.36 10.02 -9.56
N VAL A 74 3.28 10.18 -8.61
CA VAL A 74 3.05 10.62 -7.24
C VAL A 74 4.30 11.35 -6.74
N HIS A 75 4.18 12.13 -5.67
CA HIS A 75 5.29 12.85 -5.06
C HIS A 75 5.50 12.45 -3.60
N VAL A 76 6.73 12.58 -3.11
CA VAL A 76 7.02 12.45 -1.68
C VAL A 76 6.26 13.53 -0.91
N GLY A 77 5.58 13.12 0.16
CA GLY A 77 4.68 13.95 0.96
C GLY A 77 3.22 13.93 0.50
N ASP A 78 2.90 13.35 -0.66
CA ASP A 78 1.52 13.17 -1.08
C ASP A 78 0.79 12.23 -0.11
N THR A 79 -0.45 12.59 0.22
CA THR A 79 -1.38 11.71 0.94
C THR A 79 -2.18 10.90 -0.07
N VAL A 80 -2.06 9.58 -0.03
CA VAL A 80 -2.74 8.63 -0.92
C VAL A 80 -3.66 7.72 -0.12
N THR A 81 -4.59 7.06 -0.80
CA THR A 81 -5.38 6.00 -0.18
C THR A 81 -4.90 4.65 -0.68
N VAL A 82 -4.51 3.76 0.23
CA VAL A 82 -3.98 2.44 -0.09
C VAL A 82 -4.89 1.34 0.41
N ASN A 83 -4.87 0.21 -0.29
CA ASN A 83 -5.48 -1.04 0.13
C ASN A 83 -4.43 -2.13 -0.02
N SER A 84 -3.87 -2.58 1.10
CA SER A 84 -2.78 -3.56 1.12
C SER A 84 -3.23 -4.96 0.76
N VAL A 85 -4.50 -5.30 0.98
CA VAL A 85 -5.08 -6.61 0.63
C VAL A 85 -5.27 -6.72 -0.88
N LEU A 86 -5.76 -5.63 -1.50
CA LEU A 86 -5.99 -5.57 -2.95
C LEU A 86 -4.76 -5.09 -3.73
N CYS A 87 -3.69 -4.68 -3.04
CA CYS A 87 -2.51 -4.03 -3.60
C CYS A 87 -2.84 -2.85 -4.53
N LYS A 88 -3.82 -2.04 -4.12
CA LYS A 88 -4.26 -0.86 -4.87
C LYS A 88 -3.86 0.42 -4.16
N LEU A 89 -3.43 1.40 -4.96
CA LEU A 89 -3.15 2.76 -4.53
C LEU A 89 -4.03 3.72 -5.34
N LYS A 90 -4.67 4.67 -4.65
CA LYS A 90 -5.45 5.76 -5.23
C LYS A 90 -4.77 7.08 -4.88
N VAL A 91 -4.42 7.83 -5.92
CA VAL A 91 -3.93 9.21 -5.79
C VAL A 91 -5.15 10.13 -5.75
N PRO A 92 -5.21 11.12 -4.84
CA PRO A 92 -6.23 12.17 -4.94
C PRO A 92 -6.04 12.90 -6.26
N THR A 93 -7.07 12.95 -7.09
CA THR A 93 -7.10 13.89 -8.23
C THR A 93 -7.02 15.31 -7.67
N LYS A 94 -5.93 16.02 -7.99
CA LYS A 94 -5.76 17.44 -7.71
C LYS A 94 -6.77 18.27 -8.50
#